data_AF-A0A699ZUW4-F1
#
_entry.id   AF-A0A699ZUW4-F1
#
_cell.length_a   1.000
_cell.length_b   1.000
_cell.length_c   1.000
_cell.angle_alpha   90.00
_cell.angle_beta   90.00
_cell.angle_gamma   90.00
#
_symmetry.space_group_name_H-M   'P 1'
#
loop_
_entity.id
_entity.type
_entity.pdbx_description
1 polymer ?
#
loop_
_entity_poly.entity_id
_entity_poly.type
_entity_poly.pdbx_seq_one_letter_code
_entity_poly.pdbx_strand_id
1 'polypeptide(L)'
;MCGRSRAAIARSQLLHALGDLPESNWRNAELYQPANNCAPGAWLPAVIAKPAGERGGQVCVVSMKWGLVPGYHKQGQALDHWRMFNAR
;
A
#
# COMPACT_ATOMS: atom_id res chain seq x y z
N MET A 1 -1.93 11.24 -15.92
CA MET A 1 -1.51 9.88 -15.54
C MET A 1 -0.20 10.00 -14.79
N CYS A 2 -0.08 9.49 -13.55
CA CYS A 2 1.14 9.56 -12.75
C CYS A 2 1.77 8.16 -12.65
N GLY A 3 3.09 8.05 -12.90
CA GLY A 3 3.80 6.75 -12.97
C GLY A 3 5.02 6.64 -12.05
N ARG A 4 5.33 7.69 -11.28
CA ARG A 4 6.38 7.71 -10.26
C ARG A 4 5.89 8.43 -9.01
N SER A 5 6.31 7.99 -7.84
CA SER A 5 6.04 8.66 -6.56
C SER A 5 7.22 8.58 -5.61
N ARG A 6 7.23 9.41 -4.58
CA ARG A 6 8.17 9.33 -3.46
C ARG A 6 7.43 8.79 -2.23
N ALA A 7 7.89 7.70 -1.66
CA ALA A 7 7.39 7.13 -0.41
C ALA A 7 8.60 6.79 0.46
N ALA A 8 9.20 7.81 1.09
CA ALA A 8 10.54 7.72 1.68
C ALA A 8 10.56 7.91 3.21
N ILE A 9 9.42 8.15 3.84
CA ILE A 9 9.34 8.31 5.30
C ILE A 9 9.30 6.94 5.99
N ALA A 10 9.79 6.91 7.24
CA ALA A 10 9.74 5.71 8.06
C ALA A 10 8.30 5.32 8.44
N ARG A 11 8.10 4.05 8.81
CA ARG A 11 6.78 3.51 9.17
C ARG A 11 6.15 4.27 10.34
N SER A 12 6.92 4.46 11.41
CA SER A 12 6.50 5.22 12.58
C SER A 12 6.10 6.66 12.25
N GLN A 13 6.81 7.33 11.34
CA GLN A 13 6.47 8.69 10.89
C GLN A 13 5.15 8.73 10.12
N LEU A 14 4.88 7.73 9.29
CA LEU A 14 3.61 7.61 8.58
C LEU A 14 2.45 7.36 9.55
N LEU A 15 2.63 6.46 10.53
CA LEU A 15 1.61 6.18 11.55
C LEU A 15 1.33 7.39 12.44
N HIS A 16 2.38 8.14 12.82
CA HIS A 16 2.26 9.42 13.52
C HIS A 16 1.43 10.42 12.70
N ALA A 17 1.75 10.58 11.41
CA ALA A 17 1.02 11.49 10.51
C ALA A 17 -0.45 11.09 10.29
N LEU A 18 -0.82 9.83 10.56
CA LEU A 18 -2.19 9.33 10.51
C LEU A 18 -2.94 9.40 11.85
N GLY A 19 -2.43 10.18 12.82
CA GLY A 19 -3.05 10.38 14.12
C GLY A 19 -2.56 9.38 15.17
N ASP A 20 -1.24 9.19 15.25
CA ASP A 20 -0.57 8.37 16.27
C ASP A 20 -1.09 6.92 16.32
N LEU A 21 -1.27 6.32 15.14
CA LEU A 21 -1.72 4.93 15.05
C LEU A 21 -0.66 3.97 15.63
N PRO A 22 -1.06 2.91 16.34
CA PRO A 22 -0.11 1.90 16.78
C PRO A 22 0.42 1.10 15.58
N GLU A 23 1.62 0.53 15.69
CA GLU A 23 2.20 -0.35 14.65
C GLU A 23 1.29 -1.53 14.29
N SER A 24 0.47 -2.01 15.24
CA SER A 24 -0.53 -3.06 14.99
C SER A 24 -1.63 -2.66 13.99
N ASN A 25 -1.76 -1.37 13.67
CA ASN A 25 -2.65 -0.90 12.62
C ASN A 25 -2.04 -1.01 11.21
N TRP A 26 -0.79 -1.48 11.07
CA TRP A 26 -0.15 -1.71 9.79
C TRP A 26 -0.07 -3.21 9.45
N ARG A 27 -0.77 -3.63 8.39
CA ARG A 27 -0.70 -5.00 7.86
C ARG A 27 0.37 -5.14 6.79
N ASN A 28 1.13 -6.24 6.85
CA ASN A 28 2.26 -6.52 5.97
C ASN A 28 3.29 -5.37 5.97
N ALA A 29 3.53 -4.77 7.14
CA ALA A 29 4.41 -3.61 7.28
C ALA A 29 5.81 -3.90 6.72
N GLU A 30 6.31 -5.11 6.91
CA GLU A 30 7.59 -5.62 6.43
C GLU A 30 7.82 -5.49 4.92
N LEU A 31 6.75 -5.49 4.10
CA LEU A 31 6.85 -5.36 2.65
C LEU A 31 7.15 -3.92 2.19
N TYR A 32 6.78 -2.91 2.98
CA TYR A 32 7.07 -1.52 2.65
C TYR A 32 8.54 -1.20 2.87
N GLN A 33 9.19 -0.76 1.79
CA GLN A 33 10.57 -0.28 1.77
C GLN A 33 10.58 1.19 1.33
N PRO A 34 10.97 2.12 2.21
CA PRO A 34 11.03 3.53 1.86
C PRO A 34 11.96 3.80 0.66
N ALA A 35 11.47 4.54 -0.33
CA ALA A 35 12.23 4.89 -1.52
C ALA A 35 11.88 6.30 -2.04
N ASN A 36 12.88 7.00 -2.57
CA ASN A 36 12.69 8.32 -3.16
C ASN A 36 12.04 8.29 -4.55
N ASN A 37 12.00 7.12 -5.18
CA ASN A 37 11.52 6.94 -6.55
C ASN A 37 10.87 5.55 -6.72
N CYS A 38 9.58 5.48 -6.40
CA CYS A 38 8.76 4.29 -6.56
C CYS A 38 8.14 4.24 -7.96
N ALA A 39 7.98 3.04 -8.50
CA ALA A 39 7.32 2.76 -9.77
C ALA A 39 6.26 1.66 -9.57
N PRO A 40 5.35 1.43 -10.55
CA PRO A 40 4.45 0.28 -10.52
C PRO A 40 5.19 -1.03 -10.23
N GLY A 41 4.62 -1.84 -9.35
CA GLY A 41 5.20 -3.05 -8.78
C GLY A 41 5.80 -2.85 -7.38
N ALA A 42 6.09 -1.60 -6.98
CA ALA A 42 6.56 -1.29 -5.63
C ALA A 42 5.47 -1.56 -4.58
N TRP A 43 5.89 -1.98 -3.38
CA TRP A 43 5.04 -2.06 -2.20
C TRP A 43 4.91 -0.68 -1.57
N LEU A 44 3.70 -0.11 -1.63
CA LEU A 44 3.40 1.22 -1.09
C LEU A 44 2.37 1.10 0.05
N PRO A 45 2.43 2.01 1.05
CA PRO A 45 1.43 2.08 2.09
C PRO A 45 0.11 2.62 1.51
N ALA A 46 -0.96 1.86 1.67
CA ALA A 46 -2.33 2.28 1.37
C ALA A 46 -3.12 2.38 2.67
N VAL A 47 -3.87 3.47 2.84
CA VAL A 47 -4.80 3.63 3.96
C VAL A 47 -6.15 3.08 3.54
N ILE A 48 -6.70 2.15 4.31
CA ILE A 48 -8.03 1.58 4.08
C ILE A 48 -8.88 1.70 5.34
N ALA A 49 -10.20 1.66 5.18
CA ALA A 49 -11.12 1.57 6.30
C ALA A 49 -10.92 0.22 7.02
N LYS A 50 -10.95 0.23 8.37
CA LYS A 50 -10.94 -1.03 9.11
C LYS A 50 -12.23 -1.82 8.86
N PRO A 51 -12.16 -3.15 8.76
CA PRO A 51 -13.36 -3.99 8.76
C PRO A 51 -14.18 -3.78 10.04
N ALA A 52 -15.50 -3.87 9.93
CA ALA A 52 -16.40 -3.78 11.07
C ALA A 52 -16.05 -4.86 12.11
N GLY A 53 -15.87 -4.46 13.37
CA GLY A 53 -15.59 -5.37 14.49
C GLY A 53 -14.12 -5.42 14.96
N GLU A 54 -13.19 -4.78 14.24
CA GLU A 54 -11.80 -4.67 14.72
C GLU A 54 -11.62 -3.51 15.72
N ARG A 55 -10.93 -3.76 16.84
CA ARG A 55 -10.62 -2.74 17.85
C ARG A 55 -9.50 -1.80 17.39
N GLY A 56 -9.61 -0.52 17.76
CA GLY A 56 -8.57 0.52 17.61
C GLY A 56 -8.60 1.28 16.28
N GLY A 57 -8.92 2.58 16.30
CA GLY A 57 -8.88 3.48 15.12
C GLY A 57 -9.88 3.17 14.00
N GLN A 58 -10.20 4.17 13.17
CA GLN A 58 -11.12 4.01 12.02
C GLN A 58 -10.42 3.48 10.74
N VAL A 59 -9.09 3.54 10.71
CA VAL A 59 -8.28 3.22 9.52
C VAL A 59 -7.17 2.23 9.85
N CYS A 60 -6.75 1.46 8.85
CA CYS A 60 -5.53 0.67 8.89
C CYS A 60 -4.65 0.98 7.68
N VAL A 61 -3.36 0.75 7.84
CA VAL A 61 -2.37 0.86 6.76
C VAL A 61 -2.08 -0.55 6.26
N VAL A 62 -2.02 -0.72 4.95
CA VAL A 62 -1.66 -1.99 4.32
C VAL A 62 -0.59 -1.74 3.27
N SER A 63 0.51 -2.49 3.32
CA SER A 63 1.48 -2.49 2.22
C SER A 63 0.90 -3.26 1.04
N MET A 64 0.63 -2.57 -0.07
CA MET A 64 0.04 -3.13 -1.28
C MET A 64 0.95 -2.89 -2.49
N LYS A 65 0.95 -3.79 -3.47
CA LYS A 65 1.63 -3.54 -4.74
C LYS A 65 0.90 -2.46 -5.55
N TRP A 66 1.65 -1.49 -6.05
CA TRP A 66 1.13 -0.52 -7.01
C TRP A 66 0.96 -1.17 -8.39
N GLY A 67 -0.28 -1.32 -8.84
CA GLY A 67 -0.62 -2.01 -10.09
C GLY A 67 -1.58 -3.15 -9.81
N LEU A 68 -2.87 -2.88 -10.03
CA LEU A 68 -3.96 -3.80 -9.70
C LEU A 68 -3.80 -5.13 -10.46
N VAL A 69 -3.91 -6.23 -9.73
CA VAL A 69 -4.05 -7.57 -10.29
C VAL A 69 -5.49 -8.03 -10.06
N PRO A 70 -6.32 -8.16 -11.10
CA PRO A 70 -7.70 -8.60 -10.94
C PRO A 70 -7.78 -10.02 -10.40
N GLY A 71 -8.83 -10.34 -9.64
CA GLY A 71 -9.05 -11.69 -9.10
C GLY A 71 -9.25 -12.77 -10.17
N TYR A 72 -9.61 -12.37 -11.40
CA TYR A 72 -9.71 -13.25 -12.57
C TYR A 72 -8.40 -13.39 -13.36
N HIS A 73 -7.29 -12.83 -12.88
CA HIS A 73 -5.97 -13.03 -13.48
C HIS A 73 -5.57 -14.50 -13.36
N LYS A 74 -5.10 -15.10 -14.47
CA LYS A 74 -4.78 -16.53 -14.50
C LYS A 74 -3.50 -16.82 -13.72
N GLN A 75 -3.53 -17.86 -12.90
CA GLN A 75 -2.34 -18.33 -12.18
C GLN A 75 -1.24 -18.72 -13.17
N GLY A 76 0.01 -18.35 -12.87
CA GLY A 76 1.17 -18.61 -13.72
C GLY A 76 1.37 -17.60 -14.87
N GLN A 77 0.39 -16.73 -15.15
CA GLN A 77 0.59 -15.64 -16.11
C GLN A 77 1.45 -14.53 -15.48
N ALA A 78 2.44 -14.05 -16.25
CA ALA A 78 3.30 -12.94 -15.84
C ALA A 78 2.47 -11.71 -15.42
N LEU A 79 2.88 -11.09 -14.31
CA LEU A 79 2.25 -9.88 -13.80
C LEU A 79 2.85 -8.66 -14.50
N ASP A 80 1.99 -7.89 -15.16
CA ASP A 80 2.34 -6.57 -15.70
C ASP A 80 1.70 -5.49 -14.83
N HIS A 81 2.49 -4.98 -13.87
CA HIS A 81 2.05 -3.93 -12.96
C HIS A 81 1.85 -2.57 -13.65
N TRP A 82 2.34 -2.36 -14.88
CA TRP A 82 2.14 -1.14 -15.67
C TRP A 82 0.82 -1.13 -16.44
N ARG A 83 0.12 -2.27 -16.54
CA ARG A 83 -1.15 -2.32 -17.25
C ARG A 83 -2.29 -1.65 -16.49
N MET A 84 -2.30 -1.78 -15.15
CA MET A 84 -3.41 -1.34 -14.29
C MET A 84 -2.92 -0.54 -13.07
N PHE A 85 -1.94 0.34 -13.29
CA PHE A 85 -1.37 1.24 -12.26
C PHE A 85 -2.14 2.57 -12.08
N ASN A 86 -3.00 2.92 -13.04
CA ASN A 86 -3.92 4.07 -12.97
C ASN A 86 -5.32 3.63 -13.44
N ALA A 87 -6.35 4.35 -12.99
CA ALA A 87 -7.69 4.33 -13.54
C ALA A 87 -8.06 5.77 -13.98
N ARG A 88 -8.75 5.91 -15.11
CA ARG A 88 -9.16 7.21 -15.66
C ARG A 88 -10.47 7.69 -15.05
#